data_AF-A0AAU6ND78-F1
#
_entry.id   AF-A0AAU6ND78-F1
#
_cell.length_a   1.000
_cell.length_b   1.000
_cell.length_c   1.000
_cell.angle_alpha   90.00
_cell.angle_beta   90.00
_cell.angle_gamma   90.00
#
_symmetry.space_group_name_H-M   'P 1'
#
loop_
_entity.id
_entity.type
_entity.pdbx_description
1 polymer ?
#
loop_
_entity_poly.entity_id
_entity_poly.type
_entity_poly.pdbx_seq_one_letter_code
_entity_poly.pdbx_strand_id
1 'polypeptide(L)'
;MSFYYLFLLIVFINLGCVLSELSLRFVFIVETQEQDLTHNIGKALKLSETIRPDVKIDDAIVPLDREREDESFRILCSAVSKGVSMIIDLSWSPWSMAEDLATETGLPLIRTLLGSQQLVKALDTYLESRNATDAAIILESESDVDKTLYELLGVSSIRVWVHAGLTRDSAKALKTMRPEPSFYIIVGDNGFVMDTYRRAVKEKLVRRSHRWNLVLTDYSTPDVAQLVLPTVTLQADQVECCKLMKREECTCPSDFQRKQYIINGLIQYISETYSKLERDLPLTTSPVDCEEPQPIMNSTRERLYRQFAEDSEISNETLFYWDAERSGLFLRSRFILSTYSLEAGTQ
;
A
#
# COMPACT_ATOMS: atom_id res chain seq x y z
N MET A 1 -21.89 37.82 -47.50
CA MET A 1 -22.65 36.92 -46.61
C MET A 1 -21.99 35.56 -46.39
N SER A 2 -21.31 34.94 -47.36
CA SER A 2 -20.70 33.60 -47.21
C SER A 2 -19.60 33.48 -46.13
N PHE A 3 -18.72 34.47 -45.99
CA PHE A 3 -17.60 34.42 -45.04
C PHE A 3 -18.00 34.45 -43.55
N TYR A 4 -19.13 35.09 -43.22
CA TYR A 4 -19.58 35.22 -41.82
C TYR A 4 -20.12 33.90 -41.27
N TYR A 5 -20.80 33.11 -42.11
CA TYR A 5 -21.26 31.77 -41.76
C TYR A 5 -20.10 30.78 -41.63
N LEU A 6 -19.07 30.89 -42.46
CA LEU A 6 -17.86 30.06 -42.34
C LEU A 6 -17.11 30.36 -41.03
N PHE A 7 -16.99 31.63 -40.65
CA PHE A 7 -16.37 32.04 -39.39
C PHE A 7 -17.17 31.57 -38.17
N LEU A 8 -18.50 31.73 -38.18
CA LEU A 8 -19.38 31.20 -37.14
C LEU A 8 -19.29 29.68 -37.04
N LEU A 9 -19.24 28.96 -38.15
CA LEU A 9 -19.11 27.50 -38.16
C LEU A 9 -17.77 27.06 -37.56
N ILE A 10 -16.66 27.74 -37.89
CA ILE A 10 -15.35 27.48 -37.29
C ILE A 10 -15.36 27.79 -35.79
N VAL A 11 -16.01 28.88 -35.36
CA VAL A 11 -16.14 29.21 -33.93
C VAL A 11 -17.00 28.17 -33.22
N PHE A 12 -18.12 27.71 -33.78
CA PHE A 12 -18.96 26.65 -33.20
C PHE A 12 -18.28 25.28 -33.20
N ILE A 13 -17.47 24.94 -34.21
CA ILE A 13 -16.65 23.72 -34.22
C ILE A 13 -15.55 23.80 -33.17
N ASN A 14 -14.89 24.96 -33.00
CA ASN A 14 -13.87 25.13 -31.97
C ASN A 14 -14.46 25.23 -30.55
N LEU A 15 -15.67 25.77 -30.38
CA LEU A 15 -16.42 25.70 -29.13
C LEU A 15 -16.94 24.28 -28.85
N GLY A 16 -17.29 23.52 -29.89
CA GLY A 16 -17.71 22.11 -29.79
C GLY A 16 -16.53 21.13 -29.59
N CYS A 17 -15.30 21.57 -29.87
CA CYS A 17 -14.05 20.85 -29.61
C CYS A 17 -13.33 21.34 -28.34
N VAL A 18 -14.04 21.95 -27.40
CA VAL A 18 -13.59 21.87 -26.00
C VAL A 18 -13.79 20.42 -25.60
N LEU A 19 -12.75 19.59 -25.79
CA LEU A 19 -12.67 18.28 -25.18
C LEU A 19 -13.07 18.46 -23.72
N SER A 20 -14.18 17.86 -23.32
CA SER A 20 -14.62 17.84 -21.92
C SER A 20 -13.47 17.27 -21.11
N GLU A 21 -12.77 18.13 -20.39
CA GLU A 21 -11.62 17.76 -19.58
C GLU A 21 -12.14 17.30 -18.22
N LEU A 22 -11.90 16.03 -17.89
CA LEU A 22 -12.34 15.47 -16.62
C LEU A 22 -11.47 16.04 -15.49
N SER A 23 -12.08 16.83 -14.61
CA SER A 23 -11.41 17.37 -13.43
C SER A 23 -11.72 16.53 -12.19
N LEU A 24 -10.67 15.97 -11.59
CA LEU A 24 -10.72 15.17 -10.37
C LEU A 24 -9.96 15.88 -9.26
N ARG A 25 -10.42 15.68 -8.02
CA ARG A 25 -9.73 16.19 -6.84
C ARG A 25 -9.61 15.11 -5.78
N PHE A 26 -8.39 14.65 -5.52
CA PHE A 26 -8.11 13.59 -4.54
C PHE A 26 -7.59 14.16 -3.23
N VAL A 27 -8.09 13.66 -2.11
CA VAL A 27 -7.57 13.99 -0.79
C VAL A 27 -6.82 12.77 -0.25
N PHE A 28 -5.53 12.91 0.00
CA PHE A 28 -4.68 11.82 0.49
C PHE A 28 -4.50 11.93 2.00
N ILE A 29 -4.76 10.86 2.74
CA ILE A 29 -4.43 10.76 4.17
C ILE A 29 -3.10 10.05 4.30
N VAL A 30 -2.14 10.68 4.99
CA VAL A 30 -0.76 10.20 5.11
C VAL A 30 -0.28 10.40 6.54
N GLU A 31 0.35 9.39 7.14
CA GLU A 31 0.97 9.50 8.46
C GLU A 31 2.08 10.57 8.47
N THR A 32 2.17 11.36 9.54
CA THR A 32 3.19 12.43 9.66
C THR A 32 4.64 11.94 9.52
N GLN A 33 4.88 10.66 9.78
CA GLN A 33 6.17 9.99 9.67
C GLN A 33 6.57 9.68 8.21
N GLU A 34 5.63 9.67 7.25
CA GLU A 34 5.88 9.34 5.83
C GLU A 34 6.15 10.60 4.99
N GLN A 35 7.21 11.35 5.33
CA GLN A 35 7.51 12.65 4.71
C GLN A 35 7.77 12.59 3.20
N ASP A 36 8.37 11.50 2.71
CA ASP A 36 8.68 11.32 1.29
C ASP A 36 7.43 11.05 0.43
N LEU A 37 6.32 10.66 1.06
CA LEU A 37 5.13 10.20 0.34
C LEU A 37 4.45 11.33 -0.43
N THR A 38 4.46 12.55 0.10
CA THR A 38 3.94 13.75 -0.58
C THR A 38 4.60 13.96 -1.95
N HIS A 39 5.93 13.81 -2.02
CA HIS A 39 6.67 13.94 -3.27
C HIS A 39 6.32 12.81 -4.26
N ASN A 40 6.16 11.59 -3.75
CA ASN A 40 5.82 10.43 -4.56
C ASN A 40 4.41 10.52 -5.14
N ILE A 41 3.44 11.04 -4.38
CA ILE A 41 2.08 11.36 -4.84
C ILE A 41 2.15 12.40 -5.96
N GLY A 42 2.86 13.50 -5.76
CA GLY A 42 3.00 14.55 -6.79
C GLY A 42 3.62 14.06 -8.10
N LYS A 43 4.58 13.13 -8.04
CA LYS A 43 5.13 12.46 -9.24
C LYS A 43 4.10 11.57 -9.93
N ALA A 44 3.33 10.80 -9.16
CA ALA A 44 2.34 9.87 -9.68
C ALA A 44 1.16 10.60 -10.34
N LEU A 45 0.70 11.71 -9.76
CA LEU A 45 -0.32 12.59 -10.34
C LEU A 45 0.14 13.13 -11.70
N LYS A 46 1.33 13.73 -11.77
CA LYS A 46 1.92 14.25 -13.01
C LYS A 46 2.08 13.17 -14.08
N LEU A 47 2.49 11.96 -13.68
CA LEU A 47 2.59 10.84 -14.60
C LEU A 47 1.21 10.46 -15.16
N SER A 48 0.18 10.39 -14.31
CA SER A 48 -1.19 10.09 -14.74
C SER A 48 -1.70 11.12 -15.74
N GLU A 49 -1.50 12.43 -15.49
CA GLU A 49 -1.89 13.49 -16.42
C GLU A 49 -1.08 13.48 -17.73
N THR A 50 0.19 13.03 -17.67
CA THR A 50 1.02 12.89 -18.88
C THR A 50 0.52 11.74 -19.76
N ILE A 51 0.13 10.62 -19.14
CA ILE A 51 -0.43 9.46 -19.84
C ILE A 51 -1.84 9.80 -20.37
N ARG A 52 -2.58 10.64 -19.64
CA ARG A 52 -3.96 11.04 -19.96
C ARG A 52 -4.15 12.55 -19.90
N PRO A 53 -3.85 13.26 -21.01
CA PRO A 53 -3.96 14.71 -21.08
C PRO A 53 -5.38 15.26 -20.95
N ASP A 54 -6.39 14.39 -21.10
CA ASP A 54 -7.82 14.67 -20.96
C ASP A 54 -8.32 14.68 -19.50
N VAL A 55 -7.44 14.36 -18.55
CA VAL A 55 -7.75 14.38 -17.11
C VAL A 55 -6.86 15.40 -16.40
N LYS A 56 -7.48 16.21 -15.55
CA LYS A 56 -6.79 17.06 -14.57
C LYS A 56 -7.02 16.53 -13.19
N ILE A 57 -5.94 16.38 -12.43
CA ILE A 57 -6.00 15.84 -11.07
C ILE A 57 -5.38 16.82 -10.10
N ASP A 58 -6.23 17.47 -9.31
CA ASP A 58 -5.80 18.26 -8.16
C ASP A 58 -5.70 17.37 -6.91
N ASP A 59 -4.85 17.76 -5.96
CA ASP A 59 -4.70 17.06 -4.70
C ASP A 59 -4.80 17.94 -3.47
N ALA A 60 -4.96 17.29 -2.32
CA ALA A 60 -4.67 17.82 -1.01
C ALA A 60 -4.10 16.71 -0.13
N ILE A 61 -3.07 17.01 0.65
CA ILE A 61 -2.47 16.08 1.60
C ILE A 61 -2.95 16.42 3.01
N VAL A 62 -3.48 15.42 3.70
CA VAL A 62 -3.87 15.49 5.10
C VAL A 62 -2.85 14.70 5.92
N PRO A 63 -1.99 15.38 6.69
CA PRO A 63 -1.09 14.70 7.62
C PRO A 63 -1.89 14.18 8.81
N LEU A 64 -1.85 12.86 9.02
CA LEU A 64 -2.45 12.18 10.16
C LEU A 64 -1.45 12.12 11.30
N ASP A 65 -1.78 12.82 12.38
CA ASP A 65 -1.09 12.75 13.66
C ASP A 65 -1.99 11.98 14.63
N ARG A 66 -1.64 10.73 14.91
CA ARG A 66 -2.39 9.85 15.82
C ARG A 66 -2.48 10.40 17.26
N GLU A 67 -1.59 11.32 17.64
CA GLU A 67 -1.66 11.98 18.95
C GLU A 67 -2.59 13.20 18.96
N ARG A 68 -2.93 13.73 17.78
CA ARG A 68 -3.74 14.95 17.58
C ARG A 68 -4.75 14.79 16.44
N GLU A 69 -5.51 13.71 16.47
CA GLU A 69 -6.45 13.35 15.40
C GLU A 69 -7.49 14.45 15.11
N ASP A 70 -7.94 15.19 16.14
CA ASP A 70 -8.86 16.33 15.97
C ASP A 70 -8.29 17.44 15.07
N GLU A 71 -6.98 17.70 15.17
CA GLU A 71 -6.31 18.69 14.32
C GLU A 71 -6.19 18.18 12.89
N SER A 72 -5.80 16.92 12.71
CA SER A 72 -5.80 16.25 11.41
C SER A 72 -7.19 16.23 10.76
N PHE A 73 -8.26 16.03 11.55
CA PHE A 73 -9.63 16.03 11.06
C PHE A 73 -10.07 17.42 10.59
N ARG A 74 -9.70 18.50 11.29
CA ARG A 74 -9.94 19.86 10.81
C ARG A 74 -9.25 20.14 9.47
N ILE A 75 -8.05 19.60 9.27
CA ILE A 75 -7.34 19.70 7.99
C ILE A 75 -8.08 18.90 6.90
N LEU A 76 -8.55 17.69 7.20
CA LEU A 76 -9.39 16.90 6.30
C LEU A 76 -10.64 17.68 5.88
N CYS A 77 -11.37 18.25 6.83
CA CYS A 77 -12.58 19.04 6.58
C CYS A 77 -12.32 20.28 5.71
N SER A 78 -11.22 20.99 5.98
CA SER A 78 -10.78 22.11 5.13
C SER A 78 -10.41 21.67 3.70
N ALA A 79 -9.90 20.44 3.53
CA ALA A 79 -9.57 19.91 2.22
C ALA A 79 -10.80 19.49 1.41
N VAL A 80 -11.76 18.77 2.04
CA VAL A 80 -12.97 18.25 1.36
C VAL A 80 -14.03 19.32 1.10
N SER A 81 -14.10 20.38 1.92
CA SER A 81 -15.01 21.52 1.71
C SER A 81 -14.75 22.30 0.42
N LYS A 82 -13.55 22.17 -0.16
CA LYS A 82 -13.18 22.80 -1.45
C LYS A 82 -13.68 22.01 -2.68
N GLY A 83 -14.38 20.90 -2.46
CA GLY A 83 -14.69 19.93 -3.50
C GLY A 83 -13.74 18.75 -3.44
N VAL A 84 -14.27 17.54 -3.53
CA VAL A 84 -13.50 16.30 -3.51
C VAL A 84 -14.19 15.24 -4.37
N SER A 85 -13.39 14.44 -5.07
CA SER A 85 -13.83 13.26 -5.82
C SER A 85 -13.77 12.00 -4.97
N MET A 86 -12.67 11.84 -4.24
CA MET A 86 -12.34 10.64 -3.45
C MET A 86 -11.32 10.96 -2.36
N ILE A 87 -11.44 10.26 -1.23
CA ILE A 87 -10.39 10.17 -0.22
C ILE A 87 -9.56 8.92 -0.50
N ILE A 88 -8.24 9.07 -0.53
CA ILE A 88 -7.28 7.97 -0.67
C ILE A 88 -6.49 7.87 0.63
N ASP A 89 -6.83 6.86 1.43
CA ASP A 89 -6.17 6.58 2.69
C ASP A 89 -4.92 5.72 2.49
N LEU A 90 -3.76 6.32 2.73
CA LEU A 90 -2.44 5.68 2.68
C LEU A 90 -1.87 5.44 4.08
N SER A 91 -2.67 5.67 5.13
CA SER A 91 -2.24 5.54 6.52
C SER A 91 -2.03 4.09 6.95
N TRP A 92 -1.38 3.89 8.11
CA TRP A 92 -0.96 2.55 8.53
C TRP A 92 -2.13 1.68 8.98
N SER A 93 -3.16 2.28 9.58
CA SER A 93 -4.39 1.64 10.07
C SER A 93 -5.61 2.50 9.73
N PRO A 94 -6.83 1.94 9.63
CA PRO A 94 -8.02 2.74 9.34
C PRO A 94 -8.16 3.94 10.29
N TRP A 95 -8.68 5.05 9.78
CA TRP A 95 -8.98 6.24 10.58
C TRP A 95 -10.48 6.46 10.65
N SER A 96 -11.07 6.13 11.80
CA SER A 96 -12.52 6.11 12.02
C SER A 96 -13.20 7.43 11.64
N MET A 97 -12.62 8.58 12.00
CA MET A 97 -13.21 9.89 11.70
C MET A 97 -13.38 10.13 10.18
N ALA A 98 -12.44 9.63 9.36
CA ALA A 98 -12.55 9.73 7.91
C ALA A 98 -13.56 8.71 7.34
N GLU A 99 -13.63 7.51 7.92
CA GLU A 99 -14.61 6.48 7.54
C GLU A 99 -16.04 6.90 7.86
N ASP A 100 -16.27 7.49 9.03
CA ASP A 100 -17.57 8.02 9.45
C ASP A 100 -18.02 9.12 8.49
N LEU A 101 -17.15 10.10 8.21
CA LEU A 101 -17.43 11.17 7.25
C LEU A 101 -17.75 10.62 5.85
N ALA A 102 -16.94 9.68 5.35
CA ALA A 102 -17.17 9.05 4.05
C ALA A 102 -18.49 8.26 4.00
N THR A 103 -18.85 7.62 5.12
CA THR A 103 -20.09 6.87 5.27
C THR A 103 -21.31 7.78 5.23
N GLU A 104 -21.30 8.85 6.02
CA GLU A 104 -22.40 9.82 6.16
C GLU A 104 -22.63 10.65 4.88
N THR A 105 -21.54 11.01 4.20
CA THR A 105 -21.60 11.86 3.00
C THR A 105 -21.74 11.09 1.69
N GLY A 106 -21.51 9.79 1.74
CA GLY A 106 -21.39 8.97 0.54
C GLY A 106 -20.12 9.22 -0.26
N LEU A 107 -19.16 9.98 0.28
CA LEU A 107 -17.88 10.24 -0.39
C LEU A 107 -17.10 8.94 -0.56
N PRO A 108 -16.58 8.61 -1.76
CA PRO A 108 -15.74 7.43 -1.92
C PRO A 108 -14.46 7.58 -1.09
N LEU A 109 -14.23 6.63 -0.20
CA LEU A 109 -12.96 6.45 0.49
C LEU A 109 -12.38 5.11 0.07
N ILE A 110 -11.11 5.12 -0.34
CA ILE A 110 -10.39 3.87 -0.60
C ILE A 110 -9.14 3.83 0.26
N ARG A 111 -8.80 2.63 0.74
CA ARG A 111 -7.53 2.39 1.43
C ARG A 111 -6.55 1.63 0.55
N THR A 112 -5.26 1.91 0.70
CA THR A 112 -4.20 1.06 0.13
C THR A 112 -3.03 0.91 1.10
N LEU A 113 -2.16 -0.06 0.84
CA LEU A 113 -0.98 -0.33 1.67
C LEU A 113 0.28 -0.22 0.81
N LEU A 114 1.22 0.61 1.25
CA LEU A 114 2.46 0.87 0.52
C LEU A 114 3.68 0.14 1.09
N GLY A 115 3.59 -0.37 2.32
CA GLY A 115 4.70 -1.03 3.01
C GLY A 115 4.66 -2.56 2.93
N SER A 116 5.26 -3.18 3.94
CA SER A 116 5.35 -4.64 4.12
C SER A 116 4.12 -5.24 4.81
N GLN A 117 3.07 -4.48 5.09
CA GLN A 117 1.91 -4.96 5.86
C GLN A 117 1.27 -6.24 5.27
N GLN A 118 1.12 -6.32 3.94
CA GLN A 118 0.60 -7.54 3.28
C GLN A 118 1.51 -8.75 3.50
N LEU A 119 2.83 -8.52 3.51
CA LEU A 119 3.83 -9.56 3.74
C LEU A 119 3.83 -10.00 5.22
N VAL A 120 3.64 -9.06 6.14
CA VAL A 120 3.43 -9.32 7.57
C VAL A 120 2.17 -10.16 7.80
N LYS A 121 1.05 -9.83 7.13
CA LYS A 121 -0.18 -10.62 7.20
C LYS A 121 0.00 -12.05 6.65
N ALA A 122 0.73 -12.20 5.54
CA ALA A 122 1.06 -13.51 4.99
C ALA A 122 1.96 -14.32 5.94
N LEU A 123 2.93 -13.66 6.58
CA LEU A 123 3.78 -14.26 7.61
C LEU A 123 2.95 -14.71 8.82
N ASP A 124 2.04 -13.87 9.31
CA ASP A 124 1.18 -14.19 10.45
C ASP A 124 0.34 -15.44 10.15
N THR A 125 -0.32 -15.48 9.00
CA THR A 125 -1.06 -16.66 8.51
C THR A 125 -0.17 -17.91 8.43
N TYR A 126 1.08 -17.76 7.96
CA TYR A 126 2.05 -18.85 7.92
C TYR A 126 2.41 -19.33 9.33
N LEU A 127 2.68 -18.43 10.28
CA LEU A 127 3.01 -18.79 11.65
C LEU A 127 1.82 -19.48 12.35
N GLU A 128 0.59 -19.03 12.10
CA GLU A 128 -0.62 -19.69 12.60
C GLU A 128 -0.75 -21.11 12.04
N SER A 129 -0.48 -21.32 10.75
CA SER A 129 -0.46 -22.66 10.14
C SER A 129 0.59 -23.60 10.77
N ARG A 130 1.62 -23.03 11.41
CA ARG A 130 2.67 -23.74 12.13
C ARG A 130 2.38 -23.89 13.62
N ASN A 131 1.17 -23.51 14.08
CA ASN A 131 0.76 -23.48 15.48
C ASN A 131 1.73 -22.67 16.35
N ALA A 132 2.22 -21.53 15.85
CA ALA A 132 3.04 -20.62 16.63
C ALA A 132 2.22 -20.00 17.77
N THR A 133 2.76 -19.99 18.99
CA THR A 133 2.16 -19.28 20.14
C THR A 133 2.80 -17.92 20.39
N ASP A 134 4.02 -17.74 19.88
CA ASP A 134 4.83 -16.54 20.04
C ASP A 134 5.91 -16.46 18.96
N ALA A 135 6.34 -15.23 18.67
CA ALA A 135 7.35 -14.96 17.68
C ALA A 135 8.15 -13.67 18.01
N ALA A 136 9.42 -13.65 17.65
CA ALA A 136 10.26 -12.45 17.67
C ALA A 136 10.44 -11.92 16.26
N ILE A 137 10.01 -10.70 15.98
CA ILE A 137 10.09 -10.03 14.68
C ILE A 137 11.10 -8.89 14.76
N ILE A 138 12.10 -8.93 13.89
CA ILE A 138 13.17 -7.93 13.80
C ILE A 138 13.01 -7.19 12.47
N LEU A 139 12.88 -5.86 12.53
CA LEU A 139 12.60 -4.99 11.37
C LEU A 139 13.71 -3.96 11.15
N GLU A 140 13.75 -3.33 9.99
CA GLU A 140 14.80 -2.37 9.62
C GLU A 140 14.77 -1.07 10.43
N SER A 141 13.57 -0.53 10.65
CA SER A 141 13.38 0.78 11.27
C SER A 141 12.25 0.77 12.30
N GLU A 142 12.25 1.77 13.19
CA GLU A 142 11.15 1.99 14.14
C GLU A 142 9.81 2.26 13.43
N SER A 143 9.82 2.93 12.28
CA SER A 143 8.59 3.13 11.49
C SER A 143 8.01 1.80 11.01
N ASP A 144 8.86 0.81 10.69
CA ASP A 144 8.39 -0.51 10.29
C ASP A 144 7.90 -1.34 11.47
N VAL A 145 8.45 -1.10 12.67
CA VAL A 145 7.90 -1.63 13.94
C VAL A 145 6.47 -1.14 14.12
N ASP A 146 6.23 0.17 14.04
CA ASP A 146 4.89 0.74 14.23
C ASP A 146 3.89 0.18 13.21
N LYS A 147 4.23 0.16 11.91
CA LYS A 147 3.38 -0.41 10.85
C LYS A 147 3.05 -1.87 11.10
N THR A 148 4.04 -2.66 11.53
CA THR A 148 3.87 -4.09 11.83
C THR A 148 2.94 -4.26 13.02
N LEU A 149 3.11 -3.45 14.07
CA LEU A 149 2.22 -3.48 15.23
C LEU A 149 0.79 -3.11 14.84
N TYR A 150 0.57 -2.05 14.06
CA TYR A 150 -0.77 -1.67 13.59
C TYR A 150 -1.45 -2.74 12.74
N GLU A 151 -0.72 -3.53 11.95
CA GLU A 151 -1.30 -4.63 11.16
C GLU A 151 -1.60 -5.87 12.01
N LEU A 152 -0.82 -6.13 13.06
CA LEU A 152 -0.98 -7.32 13.92
C LEU A 152 -1.93 -7.11 15.11
N LEU A 153 -2.02 -5.89 15.64
CA LEU A 153 -2.81 -5.57 16.83
C LEU A 153 -4.30 -5.83 16.58
N GLY A 154 -4.90 -6.65 17.43
CA GLY A 154 -6.34 -6.99 17.37
C GLY A 154 -6.70 -8.01 16.29
N VAL A 155 -5.75 -8.44 15.46
CA VAL A 155 -5.97 -9.40 14.36
C VAL A 155 -5.21 -10.71 14.61
N SER A 156 -3.93 -10.63 14.98
CA SER A 156 -3.08 -11.82 15.18
C SER A 156 -3.38 -12.50 16.51
N SER A 157 -3.44 -13.84 16.49
CA SER A 157 -3.52 -14.67 17.69
C SER A 157 -2.14 -14.96 18.33
N ILE A 158 -1.06 -14.52 17.68
CA ILE A 158 0.33 -14.84 18.06
C ILE A 158 0.90 -13.71 18.91
N ARG A 159 1.53 -14.06 20.04
CA ARG A 159 2.22 -13.07 20.87
C ARG A 159 3.54 -12.67 20.23
N VAL A 160 3.65 -11.43 19.78
CA VAL A 160 4.84 -10.95 19.09
C VAL A 160 5.71 -10.07 19.99
N TRP A 161 7.03 -10.26 19.89
CA TRP A 161 8.02 -9.29 20.32
C TRP A 161 8.59 -8.63 19.06
N VAL A 162 8.41 -7.33 18.90
CA VAL A 162 8.79 -6.60 17.68
C VAL A 162 9.87 -5.58 18.04
N HIS A 163 10.94 -5.50 17.24
CA HIS A 163 12.07 -4.60 17.52
C HIS A 163 12.79 -4.15 16.25
N ALA A 164 13.26 -2.90 16.22
CA ALA A 164 14.08 -2.39 15.13
C ALA A 164 15.54 -2.84 15.28
N GLY A 165 16.03 -3.63 14.32
CA GLY A 165 17.37 -4.18 14.29
C GLY A 165 17.68 -5.17 15.41
N LEU A 166 18.84 -5.81 15.30
CA LEU A 166 19.38 -6.72 16.32
C LEU A 166 20.66 -6.13 16.91
N THR A 167 20.55 -5.28 17.92
CA THR A 167 21.69 -4.82 18.73
C THR A 167 22.22 -5.93 19.66
N ARG A 168 23.37 -5.72 20.30
CA ARG A 168 23.87 -6.66 21.33
C ARG A 168 22.90 -6.78 22.51
N ASP A 169 22.28 -5.67 22.89
CA ASP A 169 21.36 -5.64 24.03
C ASP A 169 20.05 -6.36 23.72
N SER A 170 19.47 -6.12 22.54
CA SER A 170 18.28 -6.86 22.07
C SER A 170 18.58 -8.35 21.85
N ALA A 171 19.75 -8.71 21.33
CA ALA A 171 20.18 -10.11 21.24
C ALA A 171 20.32 -10.77 22.61
N LYS A 172 20.87 -10.05 23.61
CA LYS A 172 20.95 -10.53 24.99
C LYS A 172 19.55 -10.69 25.58
N ALA A 173 18.65 -9.73 25.36
CA ALA A 173 17.26 -9.79 25.81
C ALA A 173 16.54 -11.02 25.25
N LEU A 174 16.62 -11.26 23.94
CA LEU A 174 16.08 -12.44 23.27
C LEU A 174 16.63 -13.74 23.85
N LYS A 175 17.94 -13.81 24.08
CA LYS A 175 18.61 -14.99 24.66
C LYS A 175 18.11 -15.32 26.07
N THR A 176 17.76 -14.30 26.85
CA THR A 176 17.25 -14.43 28.22
C THR A 176 15.72 -14.47 28.32
N MET A 177 15.00 -14.24 27.22
CA MET A 177 13.54 -14.23 27.19
C MET A 177 12.97 -15.59 27.60
N ARG A 178 11.95 -15.58 28.45
CA ARG A 178 11.25 -16.78 28.93
C ARG A 178 9.73 -16.59 28.82
N PRO A 179 9.00 -17.45 28.08
CA PRO A 179 9.52 -18.57 27.27
C PRO A 179 10.40 -18.10 26.11
N GLU A 180 11.23 -19.00 25.57
CA GLU A 180 12.00 -18.74 24.35
C GLU A 180 11.01 -18.61 23.17
N PRO A 181 11.14 -17.57 22.31
CA PRO A 181 10.29 -17.42 21.14
C PRO A 181 10.26 -18.68 20.27
N SER A 182 9.07 -19.07 19.84
CA SER A 182 8.84 -20.24 19.01
C SER A 182 9.35 -20.02 17.60
N PHE A 183 9.32 -18.79 17.09
CA PHE A 183 9.90 -18.41 15.81
C PHE A 183 10.65 -17.07 15.92
N TYR A 184 11.69 -16.94 15.11
CA TYR A 184 12.42 -15.70 14.90
C TYR A 184 12.24 -15.29 13.45
N ILE A 185 11.95 -14.02 13.23
CA ILE A 185 11.68 -13.46 11.92
C ILE A 185 12.54 -12.23 11.75
N ILE A 186 13.19 -12.12 10.60
CA ILE A 186 13.86 -10.89 10.17
C ILE A 186 13.15 -10.40 8.92
N VAL A 187 12.65 -9.16 8.94
CA VAL A 187 11.92 -8.53 7.84
C VAL A 187 12.71 -7.31 7.37
N GLY A 188 13.04 -7.25 6.07
CA GLY A 188 13.73 -6.11 5.49
C GLY A 188 14.30 -6.40 4.10
N ASP A 189 15.11 -5.48 3.60
CA ASP A 189 15.91 -5.71 2.41
C ASP A 189 16.94 -6.83 2.65
N ASN A 190 17.47 -7.39 1.57
CA ASN A 190 18.40 -8.51 1.67
C ASN A 190 19.71 -8.15 2.38
N GLY A 191 20.16 -6.90 2.28
CA GLY A 191 21.35 -6.44 3.01
C GLY A 191 21.13 -6.53 4.52
N PHE A 192 20.05 -5.92 5.00
CA PHE A 192 19.65 -5.93 6.39
C PHE A 192 19.35 -7.33 6.91
N VAL A 193 18.58 -8.13 6.16
CA VAL A 193 18.18 -9.49 6.55
C VAL A 193 19.41 -10.36 6.77
N MET A 194 20.35 -10.34 5.82
CA MET A 194 21.55 -11.18 5.88
C MET A 194 22.54 -10.69 6.95
N ASP A 195 22.71 -9.38 7.11
CA ASP A 195 23.55 -8.80 8.17
C ASP A 195 23.01 -9.14 9.57
N THR A 196 21.70 -9.03 9.75
CA THR A 196 21.00 -9.35 10.99
C THR A 196 21.09 -10.84 11.32
N TYR A 197 20.91 -11.70 10.31
CA TYR A 197 21.06 -13.15 10.50
C TYR A 197 22.50 -13.54 10.91
N ARG A 198 23.53 -13.00 10.23
CA ARG A 198 24.93 -13.23 10.63
C ARG A 198 25.19 -12.81 12.08
N ARG A 199 24.60 -11.71 12.51
CA ARG A 199 24.69 -11.25 13.90
C ARG A 199 24.00 -12.21 14.85
N ALA A 200 22.81 -12.71 14.51
CA ALA A 200 22.11 -13.71 15.32
C ALA A 200 22.92 -15.02 15.49
N VAL A 201 23.63 -15.45 14.43
CA VAL A 201 24.59 -16.57 14.51
C VAL A 201 25.72 -16.25 15.48
N LYS A 202 26.36 -15.08 15.34
CA LYS A 202 27.46 -14.63 16.21
C LYS A 202 27.06 -14.56 17.68
N GLU A 203 25.84 -14.09 17.97
CA GLU A 203 25.30 -13.98 19.34
C GLU A 203 24.73 -15.31 19.89
N LYS A 204 24.83 -16.40 19.11
CA LYS A 204 24.37 -17.76 19.45
C LYS A 204 22.86 -17.83 19.71
N LEU A 205 22.07 -17.12 18.91
CA LEU A 205 20.60 -17.21 18.89
C LEU A 205 20.10 -18.31 17.93
N VAL A 206 20.83 -18.56 16.85
CA VAL A 206 20.52 -19.60 15.86
C VAL A 206 20.94 -20.97 16.41
N ARG A 207 19.99 -21.72 16.98
CA ARG A 207 20.26 -23.01 17.68
C ARG A 207 19.47 -24.20 17.17
N ARG A 208 18.34 -23.97 16.52
CA ARG A 208 17.37 -25.00 16.13
C ARG A 208 16.93 -24.78 14.69
N SER A 209 16.84 -25.86 13.92
CA SER A 209 16.39 -25.85 12.53
C SER A 209 14.94 -25.38 12.41
N HIS A 210 14.61 -24.73 11.29
CA HIS A 210 13.26 -24.26 10.92
C HIS A 210 12.61 -23.27 11.91
N ARG A 211 13.41 -22.62 12.77
CA ARG A 211 12.92 -21.57 13.70
C ARG A 211 13.10 -20.16 13.15
N TRP A 212 14.03 -19.98 12.22
CA TRP A 212 14.31 -18.70 11.59
C TRP A 212 13.54 -18.58 10.28
N ASN A 213 12.90 -17.43 10.09
CA ASN A 213 12.21 -17.03 8.87
C ASN A 213 12.81 -15.72 8.39
N LEU A 214 13.32 -15.71 7.16
CA LEU A 214 13.89 -14.52 6.53
C LEU A 214 12.87 -13.98 5.54
N VAL A 215 12.44 -12.74 5.75
CA VAL A 215 11.36 -12.12 5.00
C VAL A 215 11.96 -10.95 4.23
N LEU A 216 12.06 -11.13 2.91
CA LEU A 216 12.66 -10.15 2.01
C LEU A 216 11.56 -9.21 1.49
N THR A 217 11.75 -7.91 1.73
CA THR A 217 10.86 -6.85 1.23
C THR A 217 11.32 -6.34 -0.14
N ASP A 218 12.52 -6.71 -0.56
CA ASP A 218 13.03 -6.51 -1.91
C ASP A 218 12.77 -7.74 -2.80
N TYR A 219 12.88 -7.55 -4.12
CA TYR A 219 12.73 -8.62 -5.11
C TYR A 219 14.02 -9.42 -5.31
N SER A 220 14.95 -9.33 -4.37
CA SER A 220 16.25 -9.98 -4.49
C SER A 220 16.16 -11.46 -4.08
N THR A 221 17.26 -12.19 -4.31
CA THR A 221 17.36 -13.59 -3.90
C THR A 221 18.28 -13.69 -2.69
N PRO A 222 17.89 -14.45 -1.64
CA PRO A 222 18.69 -14.56 -0.44
C PRO A 222 19.98 -15.33 -0.71
N ASP A 223 21.10 -14.87 -0.15
CA ASP A 223 22.37 -15.58 -0.21
C ASP A 223 22.38 -16.77 0.77
N VAL A 224 21.90 -17.92 0.28
CA VAL A 224 21.78 -19.15 1.06
C VAL A 224 23.11 -19.68 1.60
N ALA A 225 24.26 -19.28 1.04
CA ALA A 225 25.57 -19.75 1.49
C ALA A 225 25.89 -19.31 2.92
N GLN A 226 25.21 -18.26 3.42
CA GLN A 226 25.42 -17.73 4.77
C GLN A 226 24.54 -18.43 5.82
N LEU A 227 23.63 -19.31 5.39
CA LEU A 227 22.66 -19.98 6.26
C LEU A 227 23.28 -21.21 6.93
N VAL A 228 23.50 -21.12 8.23
CA VAL A 228 24.11 -22.22 9.03
C VAL A 228 23.14 -23.32 9.45
N LEU A 229 21.83 -23.09 9.37
CA LEU A 229 20.78 -24.04 9.71
C LEU A 229 19.62 -23.94 8.70
N PRO A 230 18.80 -25.00 8.57
CA PRO A 230 17.58 -24.93 7.77
C PRO A 230 16.71 -23.75 8.18
N THR A 231 16.39 -22.91 7.20
CA THR A 231 15.79 -21.59 7.39
C THR A 231 14.72 -21.40 6.34
N VAL A 232 13.60 -20.83 6.75
CA VAL A 232 12.49 -20.53 5.84
C VAL A 232 12.72 -19.14 5.26
N THR A 233 12.45 -18.96 3.98
CA THR A 233 12.48 -17.65 3.34
C THR A 233 11.12 -17.33 2.75
N LEU A 234 10.70 -16.08 2.91
CA LEU A 234 9.48 -15.53 2.31
C LEU A 234 9.88 -14.28 1.54
N GLN A 235 9.55 -14.21 0.26
CA GLN A 235 9.90 -13.07 -0.60
C GLN A 235 8.77 -12.76 -1.56
N ALA A 236 8.68 -11.51 -2.02
CA ALA A 236 7.78 -11.14 -3.10
C ALA A 236 8.21 -11.81 -4.41
N ASP A 237 7.23 -12.26 -5.20
CA ASP A 237 7.47 -12.82 -6.53
C ASP A 237 8.02 -11.72 -7.46
N GLN A 238 9.11 -11.99 -8.19
CA GLN A 238 9.72 -11.03 -9.11
C GLN A 238 8.76 -10.61 -10.23
N VAL A 239 7.77 -11.44 -10.57
CA VAL A 239 6.72 -11.11 -11.53
C VAL A 239 5.91 -9.88 -11.09
N GLU A 240 5.73 -9.65 -9.78
CA GLU A 240 5.04 -8.45 -9.25
C GLU A 240 5.77 -7.17 -9.64
N CYS A 241 7.10 -7.15 -9.56
CA CYS A 241 7.88 -5.97 -9.95
C CYS A 241 7.78 -5.70 -11.45
N CYS A 242 7.77 -6.74 -12.29
CA CYS A 242 7.58 -6.55 -13.75
C CYS A 242 6.18 -6.02 -14.07
N LYS A 243 5.14 -6.53 -13.39
CA LYS A 243 3.77 -5.99 -13.50
C LYS A 243 3.69 -4.54 -13.08
N LEU A 244 4.34 -4.16 -11.97
CA LEU A 244 4.43 -2.77 -11.51
C LEU A 244 5.13 -1.86 -12.53
N MET A 245 6.14 -2.38 -13.24
CA MET A 245 6.82 -1.69 -14.34
C MET A 245 6.07 -1.73 -15.67
N LYS A 246 4.91 -2.41 -15.73
CA LYS A 246 4.14 -2.68 -16.95
C LYS A 246 4.95 -3.35 -18.05
N ARG A 247 5.73 -4.37 -17.66
CA ARG A 247 6.53 -5.22 -18.57
C ARG A 247 6.17 -6.68 -18.31
N GLU A 248 6.03 -7.47 -19.38
CA GLU A 248 5.74 -8.90 -19.25
C GLU A 248 6.96 -9.67 -18.72
N GLU A 249 8.14 -9.36 -19.24
CA GLU A 249 9.42 -9.92 -18.78
C GLU A 249 10.38 -8.78 -18.41
N CYS A 250 10.98 -8.87 -17.23
CA CYS A 250 11.95 -7.90 -16.76
C CYS A 250 12.92 -8.52 -15.75
N THR A 251 14.07 -7.86 -15.55
CA THR A 251 14.91 -8.07 -14.38
C THR A 251 14.64 -6.93 -13.40
N CYS A 252 14.24 -7.27 -12.18
CA CYS A 252 13.98 -6.27 -11.15
C CYS A 252 15.29 -5.57 -10.74
N PRO A 253 15.35 -4.24 -10.85
CA PRO A 253 16.54 -3.50 -10.45
C PRO A 253 16.70 -3.55 -8.92
N SER A 254 17.93 -3.52 -8.43
CA SER A 254 18.20 -3.59 -6.98
C SER A 254 17.72 -2.35 -6.22
N ASP A 255 17.58 -1.22 -6.89
CA ASP A 255 17.08 0.06 -6.35
C ASP A 255 15.59 0.29 -6.64
N PHE A 256 14.83 -0.77 -6.92
CA PHE A 256 13.43 -0.70 -7.29
C PHE A 256 12.57 0.05 -6.25
N GLN A 257 12.06 1.21 -6.63
CA GLN A 257 11.23 2.08 -5.78
C GLN A 257 9.78 1.56 -5.72
N ARG A 258 9.57 0.41 -5.07
CA ARG A 258 8.26 -0.29 -5.02
C ARG A 258 7.09 0.64 -4.66
N LYS A 259 7.24 1.45 -3.60
CA LYS A 259 6.23 2.43 -3.17
C LYS A 259 5.78 3.36 -4.30
N GLN A 260 6.72 3.94 -5.07
CA GLN A 260 6.41 4.86 -6.16
C GLN A 260 5.60 4.16 -7.27
N TYR A 261 5.98 2.95 -7.65
CA TYR A 261 5.27 2.21 -8.70
C TYR A 261 3.85 1.80 -8.27
N ILE A 262 3.64 1.48 -6.99
CA ILE A 262 2.31 1.20 -6.46
C ILE A 262 1.43 2.44 -6.57
N ILE A 263 1.91 3.62 -6.14
CA ILE A 263 1.14 4.87 -6.20
C ILE A 263 0.85 5.26 -7.65
N ASN A 264 1.83 5.12 -8.55
CA ASN A 264 1.65 5.36 -9.98
C ASN A 264 0.52 4.50 -10.55
N GLY A 265 0.55 3.20 -10.28
CA GLY A 265 -0.48 2.27 -10.70
C GLY A 265 -1.84 2.59 -10.12
N LEU A 266 -1.90 2.95 -8.83
CA LEU A 266 -3.14 3.24 -8.13
C LEU A 266 -3.84 4.48 -8.70
N ILE A 267 -3.12 5.60 -8.79
CA ILE A 267 -3.68 6.86 -9.31
C ILE A 267 -4.13 6.68 -10.76
N GLN A 268 -3.33 5.98 -11.57
CA GLN A 268 -3.70 5.68 -12.94
C GLN A 268 -4.96 4.81 -13.02
N TYR A 269 -5.06 3.76 -12.21
CA TYR A 269 -6.22 2.88 -12.20
C TYR A 269 -7.49 3.63 -11.76
N ILE A 270 -7.40 4.48 -10.74
CA ILE A 270 -8.54 5.28 -10.27
C ILE A 270 -8.95 6.29 -11.34
N SER A 271 -8.00 7.04 -11.93
CA SER A 271 -8.31 8.04 -12.95
C SER A 271 -8.92 7.40 -14.21
N GLU A 272 -8.42 6.24 -14.63
CA GLU A 272 -9.03 5.42 -15.69
C GLU A 272 -10.45 4.98 -15.33
N THR A 273 -10.69 4.56 -14.09
CA THR A 273 -12.03 4.17 -13.61
C THR A 273 -13.02 5.33 -13.67
N TYR A 274 -12.64 6.51 -13.17
CA TYR A 274 -13.49 7.70 -13.25
C TYR A 274 -13.82 8.07 -14.69
N SER A 275 -12.88 7.95 -15.62
CA SER A 275 -13.12 8.29 -17.01
C SER A 275 -13.96 7.27 -17.76
N LYS A 276 -13.81 5.98 -17.44
CA LYS A 276 -14.75 4.95 -17.94
C LYS A 276 -16.18 5.25 -17.53
N LEU A 277 -16.36 5.77 -16.31
CA LEU A 277 -17.67 6.06 -15.73
C LEU A 277 -18.13 7.51 -15.91
N GLU A 278 -17.40 8.38 -16.61
CA GLU A 278 -17.66 9.84 -16.61
C GLU A 278 -19.11 10.19 -16.96
N ARG A 279 -19.69 9.50 -17.96
CA ARG A 279 -21.08 9.73 -18.42
C ARG A 279 -22.13 9.16 -17.47
N ASP A 280 -21.70 8.25 -16.60
CA ASP A 280 -22.53 7.49 -15.67
C ASP A 280 -22.47 8.06 -14.25
N LEU A 281 -21.48 8.88 -13.93
CA LEU A 281 -21.35 9.49 -12.61
C LEU A 281 -22.19 10.78 -12.55
N PRO A 282 -23.14 10.89 -11.60
CA PRO A 282 -23.94 12.10 -11.47
C PRO A 282 -23.12 13.28 -10.93
N LEU A 283 -22.10 12.99 -10.12
CA LEU A 283 -21.17 13.95 -9.55
C LEU A 283 -19.76 13.35 -9.52
N THR A 284 -18.81 14.06 -10.09
CA THR A 284 -17.38 13.72 -10.06
C THR A 284 -16.65 14.42 -8.92
N THR A 285 -17.10 15.60 -8.52
CA THR A 285 -16.61 16.37 -7.37
C THR A 285 -17.79 16.97 -6.61
N SER A 286 -17.72 17.00 -5.28
CA SER A 286 -18.67 17.74 -4.43
C SER A 286 -17.96 18.35 -3.24
N PRO A 287 -18.28 19.59 -2.83
CA PRO A 287 -17.88 20.08 -1.52
C PRO A 287 -18.59 19.27 -0.44
N VAL A 288 -17.90 19.03 0.67
CA VAL A 288 -18.42 18.34 1.84
C VAL A 288 -18.37 19.26 3.04
N ASP A 289 -19.51 19.39 3.73
CA ASP A 289 -19.60 20.01 5.04
C ASP A 289 -19.44 18.93 6.12
N CYS A 290 -18.46 19.11 7.00
CA CYS A 290 -18.21 18.19 8.11
C CYS A 290 -19.11 18.46 9.32
N GLU A 291 -19.69 19.66 9.45
CA GLU A 291 -20.57 19.99 10.57
C GLU A 291 -21.98 19.44 10.34
N GLU A 292 -22.44 19.48 9.09
CA GLU A 292 -23.74 18.92 8.66
C GLU A 292 -23.57 18.00 7.43
N PRO A 293 -23.01 16.80 7.61
CA PRO A 293 -22.73 15.89 6.51
C PRO A 293 -24.02 15.39 5.84
N GLN A 294 -24.05 15.48 4.51
CA GLN A 294 -25.18 15.03 3.70
C GLN A 294 -24.76 13.96 2.68
N PRO A 295 -25.60 12.94 2.42
CA PRO A 295 -25.27 11.78 1.59
C PRO A 295 -25.30 12.08 0.07
N ILE A 296 -24.56 13.09 -0.36
CA ILE A 296 -24.59 13.66 -1.72
C ILE A 296 -23.93 12.72 -2.74
N MET A 297 -22.92 11.95 -2.34
CA MET A 297 -22.09 11.16 -3.26
C MET A 297 -22.35 9.64 -3.26
N ASN A 298 -23.40 9.18 -2.57
CA ASN A 298 -23.72 7.75 -2.44
C ASN A 298 -23.74 7.00 -3.78
N SER A 299 -24.41 7.57 -4.79
CA SER A 299 -24.48 6.96 -6.12
C SER A 299 -23.12 6.87 -6.82
N THR A 300 -22.24 7.86 -6.60
CA THR A 300 -20.89 7.87 -7.17
C THR A 300 -20.05 6.78 -6.50
N ARG A 301 -20.10 6.69 -5.16
CA ARG A 301 -19.42 5.65 -4.37
C ARG A 301 -19.87 4.25 -4.78
N GLU A 302 -21.17 4.00 -4.85
CA GLU A 302 -21.71 2.68 -5.24
C GLU A 302 -21.27 2.26 -6.63
N ARG A 303 -21.25 3.18 -7.61
CA ARG A 303 -20.80 2.88 -8.98
C ARG A 303 -19.30 2.59 -9.04
N LEU A 304 -18.48 3.37 -8.33
CA LEU A 304 -17.04 3.14 -8.28
C LEU A 304 -16.71 1.80 -7.61
N TYR A 305 -17.30 1.51 -6.46
CA TYR A 305 -17.06 0.26 -5.75
C TYR A 305 -17.53 -0.95 -6.55
N ARG A 306 -18.65 -0.84 -7.26
CA ARG A 306 -19.10 -1.88 -8.19
C ARG A 306 -18.07 -2.09 -9.30
N GLN A 307 -17.58 -1.03 -9.94
CA GLN A 307 -16.57 -1.15 -10.98
C GLN A 307 -15.27 -1.79 -10.45
N PHE A 308 -14.84 -1.42 -9.24
CA PHE A 308 -13.66 -2.03 -8.60
C PHE A 308 -13.84 -3.52 -8.32
N ALA A 309 -15.04 -3.93 -7.88
CA ALA A 309 -15.38 -5.33 -7.67
C ALA A 309 -15.39 -6.11 -9.00
N GLU A 310 -16.04 -5.57 -10.03
CA GLU A 310 -16.11 -6.19 -11.37
C GLU A 310 -14.70 -6.36 -11.98
N ASP A 311 -13.88 -5.31 -11.98
CA ASP A 311 -12.50 -5.37 -12.49
C ASP A 311 -11.66 -6.41 -11.71
N SER A 312 -11.96 -6.62 -10.42
CA SER A 312 -11.27 -7.60 -9.58
C SER A 312 -11.67 -9.05 -9.84
N GLU A 313 -12.88 -9.30 -10.35
CA GLU A 313 -13.36 -10.65 -10.68
C GLU A 313 -12.97 -11.09 -12.09
N ILE A 314 -12.88 -10.14 -13.04
CA ILE A 314 -12.68 -10.43 -14.47
C ILE A 314 -11.27 -10.99 -14.75
N SER A 315 -10.25 -10.56 -14.02
CA SER A 315 -8.87 -11.00 -14.29
C SER A 315 -7.98 -11.03 -13.06
N ASN A 316 -7.26 -12.15 -12.90
CA ASN A 316 -6.17 -12.27 -11.94
C ASN A 316 -4.89 -11.52 -12.38
N GLU A 317 -4.91 -10.90 -13.57
CA GLU A 317 -3.79 -10.13 -14.11
C GLU A 317 -3.84 -8.65 -13.73
N THR A 318 -4.91 -8.16 -13.09
CA THR A 318 -4.95 -6.77 -12.61
C THR A 318 -3.90 -6.54 -11.54
N LEU A 319 -3.35 -5.32 -11.48
CA LEU A 319 -2.36 -4.97 -10.48
C LEU A 319 -2.98 -4.90 -9.07
N PHE A 320 -4.22 -4.41 -8.98
CA PHE A 320 -4.95 -4.26 -7.73
C PHE A 320 -6.15 -5.20 -7.66
N TYR A 321 -6.53 -5.55 -6.43
CA TYR A 321 -7.82 -6.16 -6.12
C TYR A 321 -8.59 -5.29 -5.14
N TRP A 322 -9.91 -5.35 -5.25
CA TRP A 322 -10.84 -4.72 -4.35
C TRP A 322 -11.14 -5.64 -3.16
N ASP A 323 -11.04 -5.09 -1.96
CA ASP A 323 -11.46 -5.70 -0.71
C ASP A 323 -12.59 -4.85 -0.13
N ALA A 324 -13.81 -5.37 -0.19
CA ALA A 324 -15.00 -4.66 0.26
C ALA A 324 -15.05 -4.48 1.78
N GLU A 325 -14.52 -5.43 2.55
CA GLU A 325 -14.54 -5.36 4.02
C GLU A 325 -13.64 -4.23 4.51
N ARG A 326 -12.50 -4.04 3.84
CA ARG A 326 -11.53 -2.99 4.17
C ARG A 326 -11.70 -1.71 3.33
N SER A 327 -12.72 -1.64 2.48
CA SER A 327 -12.93 -0.59 1.48
C SER A 327 -11.63 -0.21 0.77
N GLY A 328 -10.88 -1.19 0.28
CA GLY A 328 -9.48 -1.01 -0.10
C GLY A 328 -9.14 -1.53 -1.49
N LEU A 329 -8.26 -0.81 -2.19
CA LEU A 329 -7.56 -1.27 -3.38
C LEU A 329 -6.15 -1.69 -2.98
N PHE A 330 -5.93 -2.99 -2.96
CA PHE A 330 -4.69 -3.58 -2.49
C PHE A 330 -3.91 -4.22 -3.63
N LEU A 331 -2.58 -4.13 -3.55
CA LEU A 331 -1.72 -4.78 -4.55
C LEU A 331 -1.96 -6.29 -4.53
N ARG A 332 -2.11 -6.90 -5.70
CA ARG A 332 -2.14 -8.35 -5.87
C ARG A 332 -0.72 -8.91 -5.74
N SER A 333 -0.28 -9.06 -4.50
CA SER A 333 1.04 -9.57 -4.19
C SER A 333 1.04 -11.09 -4.14
N ARG A 334 2.06 -11.71 -4.74
CA ARG A 334 2.34 -13.15 -4.58
C ARG A 334 3.63 -13.30 -3.79
N PHE A 335 3.59 -14.13 -2.76
CA PHE A 335 4.75 -14.40 -1.93
C PHE A 335 5.21 -15.84 -2.14
N ILE A 336 6.51 -16.00 -2.35
CA ILE A 336 7.16 -17.29 -2.51
C ILE A 336 7.73 -17.68 -1.15
N LEU A 337 7.20 -18.77 -0.59
CA LEU A 337 7.73 -19.41 0.60
C LEU A 337 8.66 -20.55 0.18
N SER A 338 9.92 -20.50 0.62
CA SER A 338 10.89 -21.56 0.36
C SER A 338 11.59 -22.00 1.64
N THR A 339 12.12 -23.21 1.65
CA THR A 339 12.90 -23.72 2.79
C THR A 339 14.28 -24.10 2.32
N TYR A 340 15.29 -23.42 2.87
CA TYR A 340 16.67 -23.85 2.72
C TYR A 340 16.92 -25.08 3.60
N SER A 341 17.55 -26.11 3.03
CA SER A 341 18.07 -27.27 3.75
C SER A 341 19.51 -27.54 3.28
N LEU A 342 20.39 -27.89 4.21
CA LEU A 342 21.81 -28.13 3.93
C LEU A 342 22.04 -29.32 2.96
N GLU A 343 21.09 -30.26 2.91
CA GLU A 343 21.16 -31.44 2.03
C GLU A 343 20.95 -31.09 0.54
N ALA A 344 20.29 -29.96 0.25
CA ALA A 344 20.02 -29.50 -1.12
C ALA A 344 21.25 -28.87 -1.83
N GLY A 345 22.36 -28.66 -1.11
CA GLY A 345 23.63 -28.16 -1.67
C GLY A 345 24.61 -29.26 -2.11
N THR A 346 24.19 -30.53 -2.07
CA THR A 346 25.04 -31.71 -2.36
C THR A 346 24.45 -32.65 -3.43
N GLN A 347 23.61 -32.16 -4.33
CA GLN A 347 23.22 -32.89 -5.55
C GLN A 347 23.62 -32.16 -6.82
#